data_AF-A0AA42SVY5-F1
#
_entry.id   AF-A0AA42SVY5-F1
#
_cell.length_a   1.000
_cell.length_b   1.000
_cell.length_c   1.000
_cell.angle_alpha   90.00
_cell.angle_beta   90.00
_cell.angle_gamma   90.00
#
_symmetry.space_group_name_H-M   'P 1'
#
loop_
_entity.id
_entity.type
_entity.pdbx_description
1 polymer ?
#
loop_
_entity_poly.entity_id
_entity_poly.type
_entity_poly.pdbx_seq_one_letter_code
_entity_poly.pdbx_strand_id
1 'polypeptide(L)'
;MNGLERCNDCGRLALSSETVTLPADEYRKLLQDAAAGRAKKAISSYRAVSRSGIGLNPELADFILDVAPTMTIAKIHAACVERFGEKAPSASSIFRFIDKMRGGARP
;
A
#
# COMPACT_ATOMS: atom_id res chain seq x y z
N MET A 1 26.41 17.05 -22.85
CA MET A 1 25.76 17.79 -23.96
C MET A 1 24.36 17.21 -24.08
N ASN A 2 23.32 17.89 -23.57
CA ASN A 2 21.95 17.39 -23.58
C ASN A 2 21.23 18.01 -24.80
N GLY A 3 21.11 17.26 -25.89
CA GLY A 3 20.45 17.71 -27.11
C GLY A 3 18.93 17.58 -26.99
N LEU A 4 18.23 18.71 -26.98
CA LEU A 4 16.78 18.76 -27.18
C LEU A 4 16.49 18.70 -28.68
N GLU A 5 15.67 17.75 -29.10
CA GLU A 5 15.20 17.55 -30.48
C GLU A 5 13.71 17.85 -30.58
N ARG A 6 13.16 18.03 -31.79
CA ARG A 6 11.71 18.23 -31.95
C ARG A 6 11.01 16.87 -32.01
N CYS A 7 10.01 16.68 -31.13
CA CYS A 7 9.12 15.53 -31.18
C CYS A 7 8.35 15.53 -32.51
N ASN A 8 8.42 14.40 -33.23
CA ASN A 8 7.84 14.28 -34.57
C ASN A 8 6.29 14.21 -34.56
N ASP A 9 5.69 13.98 -33.39
CA ASP A 9 4.25 13.82 -33.22
C ASP A 9 3.56 15.15 -32.86
N CYS A 10 4.12 15.88 -31.88
CA CYS A 10 3.51 17.10 -31.35
C CYS A 10 4.32 18.39 -31.61
N GLY A 11 5.48 18.31 -32.24
CA GLY A 11 6.33 19.46 -32.62
C GLY A 11 7.02 20.19 -31.47
N ARG A 12 6.87 19.74 -30.22
CA ARG A 12 7.52 20.32 -29.03
C ARG A 12 8.96 19.82 -28.88
N LEU A 13 9.79 20.58 -28.18
CA LEU A 13 11.15 20.15 -27.83
C LEU A 13 11.08 18.97 -26.84
N ALA A 14 11.76 17.88 -27.17
CA ALA A 14 11.87 16.62 -26.45
C ALA A 14 13.34 16.22 -26.32
N LEU A 15 13.68 15.38 -25.35
CA LEU A 15 15.04 14.84 -25.19
C LEU A 15 15.25 13.64 -26.13
N SER A 16 16.48 13.44 -26.61
CA SER A 16 16.85 12.37 -27.55
C SER A 16 16.37 10.98 -27.08
N SER A 17 15.51 10.35 -27.90
CA SER A 17 15.01 8.96 -28.04
C SER A 17 14.88 7.97 -26.86
N GLU A 18 15.43 8.21 -25.67
CA GLU A 18 15.29 7.35 -24.48
C GLU A 18 14.36 7.94 -23.40
N THR A 19 13.84 9.15 -23.61
CA THR A 19 13.03 9.85 -22.60
C THR A 19 11.61 10.11 -23.11
N VAL A 20 10.61 9.49 -22.48
CA VAL A 20 9.20 9.78 -22.73
C VAL A 20 8.76 10.97 -21.87
N THR A 21 8.31 12.05 -22.51
CA THR A 21 7.76 13.22 -21.80
C THR A 21 6.27 13.03 -21.59
N LEU A 22 5.86 12.81 -20.35
CA LEU A 22 4.46 12.71 -19.95
C LEU A 22 3.99 14.04 -19.33
N PRO A 23 2.80 14.56 -19.67
CA PRO A 23 2.20 15.70 -19.00
C PRO A 23 2.11 15.48 -17.48
N ALA A 24 2.33 16.55 -16.69
CA ALA A 24 2.41 16.43 -15.23
C ALA A 24 1.09 16.00 -14.58
N ASP A 25 -0.04 16.26 -15.23
CA ASP A 25 -1.37 15.82 -14.85
C ASP A 25 -1.60 14.33 -15.14
N GLU A 26 -1.18 13.84 -16.32
CA GLU A 26 -1.21 12.41 -16.64
C GLU A 26 -0.29 11.60 -15.72
N TYR A 27 0.90 12.13 -15.43
CA TYR A 27 1.81 11.52 -14.46
C TYR A 27 1.18 11.40 -13.07
N ARG A 28 0.52 12.46 -12.59
CA ARG A 28 -0.19 12.46 -11.31
C ARG A 28 -1.33 11.44 -11.30
N LYS A 29 -2.08 11.31 -12.39
CA LYS A 29 -3.16 10.33 -12.52
C LYS A 29 -2.63 8.90 -12.49
N LEU A 30 -1.54 8.61 -13.22
CA LEU A 30 -0.89 7.29 -13.18
C LEU A 30 -0.39 6.93 -11.77
N LEU A 31 0.15 7.89 -11.03
CA LEU A 31 0.54 7.67 -9.63
C LEU A 31 -0.67 7.33 -8.74
N GLN A 32 -1.79 8.04 -8.92
CA GLN A 32 -3.04 7.77 -8.19
C GLN A 32 -3.62 6.39 -8.53
N ASP A 33 -3.68 6.05 -9.82
CA ASP A 33 -4.18 4.76 -10.29
C ASP A 33 -3.29 3.60 -9.82
N ALA A 34 -1.96 3.79 -9.83
CA ALA A 34 -1.02 2.82 -9.30
C ALA A 34 -1.15 2.63 -7.78
N ALA A 35 -1.42 3.70 -7.03
CA ALA A 35 -1.68 3.62 -5.59
C ALA A 35 -3.01 2.90 -5.31
N ALA A 36 -4.07 3.23 -6.05
CA ALA A 36 -5.37 2.57 -5.94
C ALA A 36 -5.30 1.08 -6.33
N GLY A 37 -4.55 0.73 -7.37
CA GLY A 37 -4.30 -0.66 -7.78
C GLY A 37 -3.54 -1.46 -6.72
N ARG A 38 -2.52 -0.85 -6.09
CA ARG A 38 -1.78 -1.45 -4.98
C ARG A 38 -2.67 -1.67 -3.76
N ALA A 39 -3.49 -0.68 -3.40
CA ALA A 39 -4.45 -0.82 -2.31
C ALA A 39 -5.46 -1.95 -2.57
N LYS A 40 -6.03 -2.03 -3.78
CA LYS A 40 -6.94 -3.13 -4.17
C LYS A 40 -6.29 -4.51 -4.07
N LYS A 41 -5.02 -4.64 -4.51
CA LYS A 41 -4.26 -5.89 -4.38
C LYS A 41 -3.98 -6.24 -2.91
N ALA A 42 -3.58 -5.27 -2.09
CA ALA A 42 -3.33 -5.45 -0.66
C ALA A 42 -4.61 -5.92 0.08
N ILE A 43 -5.75 -5.27 -0.19
CA ILE A 43 -7.06 -5.68 0.35
C ILE A 43 -7.38 -7.12 -0.09
N SER A 44 -7.19 -7.45 -1.37
CA SER A 44 -7.46 -8.80 -1.88
C SER A 44 -6.57 -9.85 -1.23
N SER A 45 -5.28 -9.57 -0.99
CA SER A 45 -4.38 -10.50 -0.30
C SER A 45 -4.74 -10.67 1.17
N TYR A 46 -5.09 -9.58 1.88
CA TYR A 46 -5.50 -9.68 3.28
C TYR A 46 -6.81 -10.45 3.44
N ARG A 47 -7.79 -10.23 2.56
CA ARG A 47 -9.07 -10.97 2.58
C ARG A 47 -8.89 -12.45 2.24
N ALA A 48 -7.94 -12.79 1.38
CA ALA A 48 -7.62 -14.17 1.05
C ALA A 48 -7.08 -14.93 2.26
N VAL A 49 -6.27 -14.27 3.10
CA VAL A 49 -5.66 -14.86 4.30
C VAL A 49 -6.59 -14.74 5.53
N SER A 50 -7.33 -13.63 5.66
CA SER A 50 -8.15 -13.32 6.82
C SER A 50 -9.41 -12.53 6.45
N ARG A 51 -10.58 -13.14 6.66
CA ARG A 51 -11.90 -12.49 6.58
C ARG A 51 -12.25 -11.63 7.81
N SER A 52 -11.29 -11.35 8.68
CA SER A 52 -11.50 -10.52 9.88
C SER A 52 -11.73 -9.05 9.50
N GLY A 53 -12.31 -8.27 10.42
CA GLY A 53 -12.48 -6.81 10.23
C GLY A 53 -11.17 -6.09 9.92
N ILE A 54 -10.03 -6.62 10.38
CA ILE A 54 -8.69 -6.13 10.06
C ILE A 54 -8.39 -6.30 8.56
N GLY A 55 -8.63 -7.48 7.99
CA GLY A 55 -8.38 -7.73 6.56
C GLY A 55 -9.33 -6.98 5.61
N LEU A 56 -10.43 -6.44 6.13
CA LEU A 56 -11.35 -5.58 5.37
C LEU A 56 -10.89 -4.12 5.33
N ASN A 57 -10.01 -3.69 6.24
CA ASN A 57 -9.46 -2.35 6.31
C ASN A 57 -7.95 -2.38 6.00
N PRO A 58 -7.54 -1.99 4.77
CA PRO A 58 -6.14 -2.08 4.36
C PRO A 58 -5.21 -1.21 5.21
N GLU A 59 -5.64 -0.01 5.58
CA GLU A 59 -4.80 0.90 6.37
C GLU A 59 -4.49 0.33 7.76
N LEU A 60 -5.50 -0.30 8.39
CA LEU A 60 -5.35 -0.97 9.67
C LEU A 60 -4.46 -2.22 9.55
N ALA A 61 -4.68 -3.01 8.49
CA ALA A 61 -3.88 -4.22 8.22
C ALA A 61 -2.40 -3.88 7.98
N ASP A 62 -2.12 -2.89 7.12
CA ASP A 62 -0.78 -2.40 6.81
C ASP A 62 -0.08 -1.90 8.07
N PHE A 63 -0.77 -1.08 8.87
CA PHE A 63 -0.22 -0.57 10.12
C PHE A 63 0.17 -1.71 11.07
N ILE A 64 -0.73 -2.67 11.30
CA ILE A 64 -0.47 -3.80 12.21
C ILE A 64 0.74 -4.61 11.73
N LEU A 65 0.88 -4.85 10.43
CA LEU A 65 2.01 -5.60 9.87
C LEU A 65 3.33 -4.84 9.96
N ASP A 66 3.31 -3.52 9.83
CA ASP A 66 4.49 -2.65 9.97
C ASP A 66 5.03 -2.65 11.41
N VAL A 67 4.15 -2.61 12.42
CA VAL A 67 4.56 -2.58 13.83
C VAL A 67 4.72 -3.96 14.47
N ALA A 68 4.17 -5.02 13.87
CA ALA A 68 4.24 -6.39 14.38
C ALA A 68 5.66 -6.95 14.65
N PRO A 69 6.73 -6.56 13.92
CA PRO A 69 8.09 -7.01 14.19
C PRO A 69 8.71 -6.35 15.43
N THR A 70 8.28 -5.14 15.80
CA THR A 70 8.96 -4.30 16.80
C THR A 70 8.17 -4.16 18.10
N MET A 71 6.87 -4.46 18.09
CA MET A 71 5.96 -4.26 19.22
C MET A 71 5.32 -5.55 19.72
N THR A 72 4.98 -5.58 21.01
CA THR A 72 4.14 -6.64 21.59
C THR A 72 2.67 -6.40 21.25
N ILE A 73 1.84 -7.44 21.26
CA ILE A 73 0.39 -7.34 20.94
C ILE A 73 -0.32 -6.26 21.78
N ALA A 74 0.02 -6.14 23.06
CA ALA A 74 -0.55 -5.11 23.94
C ALA A 74 -0.19 -3.69 23.48
N LYS A 75 1.06 -3.46 23.05
CA LYS A 75 1.50 -2.18 22.51
C LYS A 75 0.87 -1.88 21.15
N ILE A 76 0.73 -2.88 20.29
CA ILE A 76 0.05 -2.75 19.00
C ILE A 76 -1.42 -2.38 19.22
N HIS A 77 -2.10 -3.01 20.19
CA HIS A 77 -3.47 -2.65 20.54
C HIS A 77 -3.58 -1.21 21.02
N ALA A 78 -2.72 -0.77 21.93
CA ALA A 78 -2.69 0.61 22.39
C ALA A 78 -2.48 1.61 21.23
N ALA A 79 -1.53 1.32 20.34
CA ALA A 79 -1.26 2.14 19.17
C ALA A 79 -2.44 2.15 18.17
N CYS A 80 -3.15 1.02 18.03
CA CYS A 80 -4.37 0.95 17.23
C CYS A 80 -5.51 1.79 17.84
N VAL A 81 -5.66 1.79 19.17
CA VAL A 81 -6.65 2.63 19.87
C VAL A 81 -6.33 4.10 19.69
N GLU A 82 -5.06 4.48 19.83
CA GLU A 82 -4.62 5.87 19.62
C GLU A 82 -4.86 6.36 18.19
N ARG A 83 -4.59 5.51 17.19
CA ARG A 83 -4.66 5.88 15.77
C ARG A 83 -6.05 5.72 15.14
N PHE A 84 -6.82 4.71 15.55
CA PHE A 84 -8.09 4.32 14.92
C PHE A 84 -9.30 4.40 15.85
N GLY A 85 -9.12 4.72 17.14
CA GLY A 85 -10.19 4.91 18.11
C GLY A 85 -11.09 3.68 18.25
N GLU A 86 -12.40 3.88 18.13
CA GLU A 86 -13.41 2.82 18.23
C GLU A 86 -13.28 1.72 17.15
N LYS A 87 -12.56 2.00 16.06
CA LYS A 87 -12.29 1.01 15.01
C LYS A 87 -11.10 0.11 15.34
N ALA A 88 -10.47 0.29 16.50
CA ALA A 88 -9.37 -0.54 16.93
C ALA A 88 -9.83 -2.00 17.16
N PRO A 89 -9.16 -2.98 16.55
CA PRO A 89 -9.46 -4.38 16.77
C PRO A 89 -8.99 -4.83 18.15
N SER A 90 -9.64 -5.83 18.73
CA SER A 90 -9.21 -6.41 20.00
C SER A 90 -7.83 -7.08 19.90
N ALA A 91 -7.10 -7.14 21.02
CA ALA A 91 -5.79 -7.77 21.11
C ALA A 91 -5.76 -9.22 20.54
N SER A 92 -6.79 -10.01 20.84
CA SER A 92 -6.95 -11.38 20.31
C SER A 92 -7.13 -11.41 18.80
N SER A 93 -7.81 -10.40 18.22
CA SER A 93 -7.99 -10.29 16.77
C SER A 93 -6.68 -9.92 16.08
N ILE A 94 -5.91 -9.01 16.68
CA ILE A 94 -4.56 -8.63 16.22
C ILE A 94 -3.65 -9.85 16.22
N PHE A 95 -3.61 -10.61 17.32
CA PHE A 95 -2.81 -11.83 17.42
C PHE A 95 -3.17 -12.84 16.32
N ARG A 96 -4.45 -13.18 16.17
CA ARG A 96 -4.91 -14.13 15.14
C ARG A 96 -4.61 -13.65 13.71
N PHE A 97 -4.70 -12.34 13.47
CA PHE A 97 -4.36 -11.77 12.18
C PHE A 97 -2.87 -11.93 11.87
N ILE A 98 -2.00 -11.55 12.81
CA ILE A 98 -0.54 -11.70 12.66
C ILE A 98 -0.16 -13.17 12.50
N ASP A 99 -0.72 -14.05 13.33
CA ASP A 99 -0.47 -15.50 13.27
C ASP A 99 -0.87 -16.10 11.92
N LYS A 100 -2.04 -15.73 11.37
CA LYS A 100 -2.45 -16.16 10.02
C LYS A 100 -1.54 -15.61 8.92
N MET A 101 -1.14 -14.34 9.01
CA MET A 101 -0.25 -13.72 8.03
C MET A 101 1.15 -14.34 8.04
N ARG A 102 1.63 -14.82 9.20
CA ARG A 102 2.88 -15.56 9.34
C ARG A 102 2.73 -17.05 8.99
N GLY A 103 1.59 -17.65 9.32
CA GLY A 103 1.27 -19.07 9.15
C GLY A 103 0.86 -19.48 7.73
N GLY A 104 0.54 -18.52 6.85
CA GLY A 104 0.47 -18.76 5.40
C GLY A 104 1.80 -19.18 4.75
N ALA A 105 2.88 -19.21 5.53
CA ALA A 105 4.20 -19.76 5.19
C ALA A 105 4.55 -21.02 6.00
N ARG A 106 3.56 -21.82 6.41
CA ARG A 106 3.82 -23.18 6.93
C ARG A 106 3.71 -24.16 5.76
N PRO A 107 4.74 -25.00 5.51
CA PRO A 107 4.76 -25.95 4.39
C PRO A 107 3.61 -26.97 4.48
#